data_AF-A0AAD6K0Q2-F1
#
_entry.id   AF-A0AAD6K0Q2-F1
#
_cell.length_a   1.000
_cell.length_b   1.000
_cell.length_c   1.000
_cell.angle_alpha   90.00
_cell.angle_beta   90.00
_cell.angle_gamma   90.00
#
_symmetry.space_group_name_H-M   'P 1'
#
loop_
_entity.id
_entity.type
_entity.pdbx_description
1 polymer ?
#
loop_
_entity_poly.entity_id
_entity_poly.type
_entity_poly.pdbx_seq_one_letter_code
_entity_poly.pdbx_strand_id
1 'polypeptide(L)'
;MNLICYKKRMETSSRSSGLRKRDARKRMPESRNLRNRLLLLEKGVSLEAKLLSRKEAALRQREAALKDAKQNIMAGKEIADIRSKIENAKDEAAVVVRQLQGAESEVKALRSMTQRMILTQKEMEEVVLKRCWLARYWGLAAKYGICADVAVSKHEYWSSLAPLPFEVVVSAGQKAKEGCWEKRQRGQ
;
A
#
# COMPACT_ATOMS: atom_id res chain seq x y z
N MET A 1 18.74 -17.84 121.12
CA MET A 1 19.00 -16.77 120.14
C MET A 1 18.56 -17.05 118.69
N ASN A 2 17.72 -18.08 118.40
CA ASN A 2 17.41 -18.49 117.01
C ASN A 2 16.00 -18.13 116.47
N LEU A 3 15.10 -17.52 117.25
CA LEU A 3 13.74 -17.18 116.77
C LEU A 3 13.60 -15.74 116.25
N ILE A 4 14.47 -14.80 116.68
CA ILE A 4 14.36 -13.38 116.32
C ILE A 4 14.88 -13.14 114.88
N CYS A 5 15.91 -13.88 114.46
CA CYS A 5 16.52 -13.72 113.13
C CYS A 5 15.62 -14.25 111.99
N TYR A 6 14.86 -15.34 112.24
CA TYR A 6 13.88 -15.86 111.28
C TYR A 6 12.71 -14.88 111.06
N LYS A 7 12.24 -14.22 112.12
CA LYS A 7 11.13 -13.25 112.05
C LYS A 7 11.54 -11.95 111.33
N LYS A 8 12.75 -11.45 111.60
CA LYS A 8 13.30 -10.27 110.91
C LYS A 8 13.58 -10.50 109.42
N ARG A 9 13.95 -11.73 109.00
CA ARG A 9 14.13 -12.09 107.59
C ARG A 9 12.79 -12.25 106.83
N MET A 10 11.74 -12.73 107.49
CA MET A 10 10.38 -12.81 106.89
C MET A 10 9.71 -11.44 106.75
N GLU A 11 9.91 -10.54 107.72
CA GLU A 11 9.35 -9.16 107.68
C GLU A 11 10.09 -8.24 106.69
N THR A 12 11.42 -8.37 106.54
CA THR A 12 12.19 -7.61 105.54
C THR A 12 11.96 -8.12 104.12
N SER A 13 11.76 -9.43 103.94
CA SER A 13 11.28 -10.01 102.67
C SER A 13 9.85 -9.56 102.32
N SER A 14 8.95 -9.50 103.31
CA SER A 14 7.58 -8.98 103.14
C SER A 14 7.52 -7.47 102.87
N ARG A 15 8.38 -6.67 103.51
CA ARG A 15 8.47 -5.22 103.25
C ARG A 15 9.10 -4.91 101.89
N SER A 16 10.18 -5.59 101.50
CA SER A 16 10.79 -5.38 100.18
C SER A 16 9.91 -5.90 99.03
N SER A 17 9.16 -6.98 99.24
CA SER A 17 8.14 -7.43 98.29
C SER A 17 6.93 -6.49 98.23
N GLY A 18 6.52 -5.87 99.35
CA GLY A 18 5.47 -4.86 99.40
C GLY A 18 5.83 -3.52 98.72
N LEU A 19 7.08 -3.07 98.84
CA LEU A 19 7.59 -1.86 98.16
C LEU A 19 7.77 -2.09 96.65
N ARG A 20 8.34 -3.24 96.24
CA ARG A 20 8.35 -3.66 94.82
C ARG A 20 6.94 -3.75 94.23
N LYS A 21 5.95 -4.23 94.98
CA LYS A 21 4.54 -4.27 94.57
C LYS A 21 3.91 -2.88 94.41
N ARG A 22 4.27 -1.88 95.25
CA ARG A 22 3.76 -0.51 95.13
C ARG A 22 4.38 0.26 93.98
N ASP A 23 5.69 0.15 93.77
CA ASP A 23 6.37 0.76 92.62
C ASP A 23 5.94 0.13 91.30
N ALA A 24 5.76 -1.20 91.27
CA ALA A 24 5.17 -1.88 90.12
C ALA A 24 3.73 -1.42 89.83
N ARG A 25 2.95 -1.09 90.87
CA ARG A 25 1.56 -0.64 90.75
C ARG A 25 1.44 0.80 90.22
N LYS A 26 2.42 1.68 90.46
CA LYS A 26 2.49 3.03 89.86
C LYS A 26 3.15 3.05 88.48
N ARG A 27 4.18 2.24 88.24
CA ARG A 27 4.85 2.14 86.92
C ARG A 27 3.99 1.44 85.87
N MET A 28 3.12 0.51 86.26
CA MET A 28 2.18 -0.18 85.38
C MET A 28 1.27 0.78 84.56
N PRO A 29 0.51 1.70 85.18
CA PRO A 29 -0.37 2.61 84.45
C PRO A 29 0.39 3.64 83.61
N GLU A 30 1.52 4.17 84.07
CA GLU A 30 2.37 5.09 83.28
C GLU A 30 2.96 4.39 82.06
N SER A 31 3.51 3.18 82.25
CA SER A 31 4.01 2.35 81.16
C SER A 31 2.88 1.96 80.19
N ARG A 32 1.65 1.74 80.68
CA ARG A 32 0.46 1.55 79.82
C ARG A 32 0.13 2.81 79.01
N ASN A 33 0.13 3.99 79.62
CA ASN A 33 -0.17 5.24 78.93
C ASN A 33 0.86 5.59 77.85
N LEU A 34 2.16 5.41 78.12
CA LEU A 34 3.21 5.59 77.12
C LEU A 34 3.06 4.60 75.96
N ARG A 35 2.75 3.33 76.24
CA ARG A 35 2.44 2.33 75.21
C ARG A 35 1.25 2.74 74.33
N ASN A 36 0.18 3.28 74.92
CA ASN A 36 -0.98 3.76 74.17
C ASN A 36 -0.65 4.95 73.27
N ARG A 37 0.18 5.89 73.75
CA ARG A 37 0.64 7.04 72.93
C ARG A 37 1.56 6.59 71.78
N LEU A 38 2.45 5.62 72.04
CA LEU A 38 3.28 5.01 71.00
C LEU A 38 2.42 4.31 69.94
N LEU A 39 1.40 3.54 70.35
CA LEU A 39 0.44 2.91 69.42
C LEU A 39 -0.35 3.93 68.58
N LEU A 40 -0.74 5.07 69.15
CA LEU A 40 -1.42 6.15 68.44
C LEU A 40 -0.51 6.84 67.41
N LEU A 41 0.73 7.16 67.81
CA LEU A 41 1.74 7.74 66.92
C LEU A 41 2.10 6.78 65.79
N GLU A 42 2.29 5.49 66.09
CA GLU A 42 2.56 4.44 65.10
C GLU A 42 1.43 4.32 64.07
N LYS A 43 0.16 4.38 64.52
CA LYS A 43 -0.99 4.42 63.62
C LYS A 43 -1.00 5.70 62.76
N GLY A 44 -0.65 6.85 63.32
CA GLY A 44 -0.54 8.11 62.57
C GLY A 44 0.52 8.04 61.46
N VAL A 45 1.73 7.60 61.80
CA VAL A 45 2.83 7.40 60.85
C VAL A 45 2.45 6.36 59.78
N SER A 46 1.76 5.29 60.16
CA SER A 46 1.23 4.28 59.23
C SER A 46 0.17 4.85 58.26
N LEU A 47 -0.70 5.74 58.73
CA LEU A 47 -1.71 6.39 57.90
C LEU A 47 -1.10 7.40 56.92
N GLU A 48 -0.12 8.18 57.36
CA GLU A 48 0.64 9.09 56.49
C GLU A 48 1.40 8.34 55.39
N ALA A 49 2.06 7.23 55.74
CA ALA A 49 2.73 6.38 54.76
C ALA A 49 1.76 5.83 53.69
N LYS A 50 0.55 5.43 54.09
CA LYS A 50 -0.50 4.99 53.15
C LYS A 50 -1.02 6.12 52.26
N LEU A 51 -1.20 7.31 52.80
CA LEU A 51 -1.61 8.49 52.02
C LEU A 51 -0.54 8.89 51.01
N LEU A 52 0.73 8.88 51.41
CA LEU A 52 1.85 9.14 50.52
C LEU A 52 1.95 8.08 49.42
N SER A 53 1.82 6.80 49.76
CA SER A 53 1.82 5.70 48.77
C SER A 53 0.69 5.85 47.74
N ARG A 54 -0.52 6.24 48.16
CA ARG A 54 -1.63 6.52 47.25
C ARG A 54 -1.35 7.73 46.34
N LYS A 55 -0.78 8.80 46.88
CA LYS A 55 -0.41 9.99 46.10
C LYS A 55 0.68 9.67 45.09
N GLU A 56 1.70 8.92 45.48
CA GLU A 56 2.77 8.49 44.57
C GLU A 56 2.19 7.60 43.44
N ALA A 57 1.30 6.65 43.77
CA ALA A 57 0.64 5.82 42.78
C ALA A 57 -0.21 6.65 41.80
N ALA A 58 -0.97 7.64 42.29
CA ALA A 58 -1.77 8.54 41.44
C ALA A 58 -0.89 9.42 40.53
N LEU A 59 0.27 9.88 41.03
CA LEU A 59 1.23 10.63 40.21
C LEU A 59 1.85 9.74 39.12
N ARG A 60 2.27 8.51 39.46
CA ARG A 60 2.78 7.57 38.44
C ARG A 60 1.75 7.24 37.37
N GLN A 61 0.47 7.09 37.75
CA GLN A 61 -0.61 6.92 36.78
C GLN A 61 -0.75 8.13 35.85
N ARG A 62 -0.69 9.35 36.38
CA ARG A 62 -0.76 10.58 35.56
C ARG A 62 0.45 10.73 34.64
N GLU A 63 1.65 10.42 35.12
CA GLU A 63 2.86 10.44 34.30
C GLU A 63 2.82 9.42 33.17
N ALA A 64 2.33 8.20 33.43
CA ALA A 64 2.10 7.20 32.40
C ALA A 64 1.09 7.70 31.36
N ALA A 65 -0.08 8.19 31.81
CA ALA A 65 -1.10 8.74 30.92
C ALA A 65 -0.59 9.91 30.05
N LEU A 66 0.27 10.77 30.59
CA LEU A 66 0.88 11.87 29.82
C LEU A 66 1.90 11.36 28.80
N LYS A 67 2.68 10.33 29.12
CA LYS A 67 3.59 9.69 28.17
C LYS A 67 2.81 9.04 27.02
N ASP A 68 1.74 8.32 27.34
CA ASP A 68 0.86 7.68 26.36
C ASP A 68 0.18 8.74 25.48
N ALA A 69 -0.31 9.83 26.08
CA ALA A 69 -0.91 10.94 25.33
C ALA A 69 0.10 11.61 24.39
N LYS A 70 1.34 11.85 24.83
CA LYS A 70 2.41 12.40 23.98
C LYS A 70 2.74 11.47 22.82
N GLN A 71 2.86 10.17 23.07
CA GLN A 71 3.10 9.18 22.03
C GLN A 71 1.94 9.13 21.03
N ASN A 72 0.69 9.19 21.50
CA ASN A 72 -0.49 9.19 20.64
C ASN A 72 -0.58 10.45 19.77
N ILE A 73 -0.25 11.62 20.31
CA ILE A 73 -0.19 12.87 19.52
C ILE A 73 0.88 12.78 18.42
N MET A 74 2.06 12.26 18.75
CA MET A 74 3.15 12.07 17.79
C MET A 74 2.78 11.08 16.69
N ALA A 75 2.25 9.91 17.07
CA ALA A 75 1.74 8.91 16.13
C ALA A 75 0.62 9.47 15.25
N GLY A 76 -0.28 10.29 15.82
CA GLY A 76 -1.35 10.97 15.10
C GLY A 76 -0.83 11.93 14.03
N LYS A 77 0.27 12.65 14.32
CA LYS A 77 0.91 13.56 13.36
C LYS A 77 1.55 12.79 12.19
N GLU A 78 2.27 11.70 12.48
CA GLU A 78 2.83 10.82 11.44
C GLU A 78 1.73 10.21 10.57
N ILE A 79 0.62 9.78 11.17
CA ILE A 79 -0.56 9.27 10.44
C ILE A 79 -1.14 10.35 9.53
N ALA A 80 -1.24 11.60 9.99
CA ALA A 80 -1.73 12.71 9.17
C ALA A 80 -0.80 13.00 7.98
N ASP A 81 0.52 13.03 8.22
CA ASP A 81 1.52 13.24 7.17
C ASP A 81 1.48 12.11 6.14
N ILE A 82 1.40 10.84 6.57
CA ILE A 82 1.26 9.68 5.67
C ILE A 82 -0.04 9.77 4.86
N ARG A 83 -1.17 10.14 5.48
CA ARG A 83 -2.45 10.32 4.78
C ARG A 83 -2.36 11.38 3.70
N SER A 84 -1.72 12.52 3.98
CA SER A 84 -1.54 13.59 2.98
C SER A 84 -0.70 13.12 1.79
N LYS A 85 0.38 12.36 2.04
CA LYS A 85 1.22 11.77 0.99
C LYS A 85 0.45 10.76 0.14
N ILE A 86 -0.38 9.93 0.77
CA ILE A 86 -1.24 8.97 0.06
C ILE A 86 -2.21 9.72 -0.86
N GLU A 87 -2.82 10.80 -0.38
CA GLU A 87 -3.79 11.55 -1.18
C GLU A 87 -3.12 12.24 -2.37
N ASN A 88 -1.98 12.90 -2.16
CA ASN A 88 -1.20 13.48 -3.25
C ASN A 88 -0.79 12.42 -4.29
N ALA A 89 -0.32 11.25 -3.85
CA ALA A 89 0.07 10.15 -4.75
C ALA A 89 -1.12 9.60 -5.55
N LYS A 90 -2.34 9.59 -4.97
CA LYS A 90 -3.56 9.22 -5.70
C LYS A 90 -3.93 10.25 -6.76
N ASP A 91 -3.83 11.53 -6.43
CA ASP A 91 -4.11 12.61 -7.39
C ASP A 91 -3.13 12.57 -8.57
N GLU A 92 -1.85 12.38 -8.28
CA GLU A 92 -0.81 12.15 -9.30
C GLU A 92 -1.12 10.91 -10.14
N ALA A 93 -1.48 9.79 -9.51
CA ALA A 93 -1.88 8.58 -10.22
C ALA A 93 -3.11 8.83 -11.11
N ALA A 94 -4.09 9.61 -10.65
CA ALA A 94 -5.28 9.96 -11.44
C ALA A 94 -4.94 10.87 -12.64
N VAL A 95 -3.92 11.72 -12.53
CA VAL A 95 -3.40 12.50 -13.66
C VAL A 95 -2.72 11.56 -14.67
N VAL A 96 -1.85 10.67 -14.21
CA VAL A 96 -1.15 9.70 -15.08
C VAL A 96 -2.13 8.78 -15.80
N VAL A 97 -3.17 8.29 -15.10
CA VAL A 97 -4.21 7.45 -15.71
C VAL A 97 -4.96 8.20 -16.81
N ARG A 98 -5.31 9.47 -16.60
CA ARG A 98 -5.96 10.30 -17.63
C ARG A 98 -5.06 10.50 -18.85
N GLN A 99 -3.77 10.75 -18.64
CA GLN A 99 -2.80 10.88 -19.72
C GLN A 99 -2.65 9.57 -20.50
N LEU A 100 -2.56 8.43 -19.80
CA LEU A 100 -2.45 7.12 -20.42
C LEU A 100 -3.68 6.78 -21.26
N GLN A 101 -4.90 7.08 -20.76
CA GLN A 101 -6.13 6.90 -21.53
C GLN A 101 -6.16 7.79 -22.78
N GLY A 102 -5.68 9.03 -22.68
CA GLY A 102 -5.52 9.92 -23.83
C GLY A 102 -4.59 9.31 -24.89
N ALA A 103 -3.38 8.92 -24.48
CA ALA A 103 -2.40 8.29 -25.36
C ALA A 103 -2.90 6.97 -25.98
N GLU A 104 -3.62 6.15 -25.21
CA GLU A 104 -4.21 4.91 -25.70
C GLU A 104 -5.25 5.18 -26.79
N SER A 105 -6.08 6.21 -26.62
CA SER A 105 -7.08 6.59 -27.63
C SER A 105 -6.43 7.08 -28.93
N GLU A 106 -5.32 7.81 -28.85
CA GLU A 106 -4.54 8.24 -30.01
C GLU A 106 -3.89 7.06 -30.73
N VAL A 107 -3.26 6.14 -30.00
CA VAL A 107 -2.68 4.92 -30.57
C VAL A 107 -3.75 4.08 -31.26
N LYS A 108 -4.94 3.96 -30.66
CA LYS A 108 -6.08 3.27 -31.27
C LYS A 108 -6.53 3.95 -32.57
N ALA A 109 -6.62 5.27 -32.59
CA ALA A 109 -6.97 6.03 -33.79
C ALA A 109 -5.94 5.84 -34.92
N LEU A 110 -4.64 5.92 -34.60
CA LEU A 110 -3.55 5.68 -35.54
C LEU A 110 -3.60 4.26 -36.10
N ARG A 111 -3.81 3.25 -35.25
CA ARG A 111 -3.94 1.85 -35.69
C ARG A 111 -5.11 1.67 -36.66
N SER A 112 -6.27 2.25 -36.36
CA SER A 112 -7.43 2.22 -37.26
C SER A 112 -7.19 2.96 -38.58
N MET A 113 -6.41 4.05 -38.57
CA MET A 113 -6.01 4.74 -39.80
C MET A 113 -5.08 3.85 -40.64
N THR A 114 -4.03 3.29 -40.04
CA THR A 114 -3.08 2.41 -40.73
C THR A 114 -3.76 1.17 -41.32
N GLN A 115 -4.68 0.55 -40.58
CA GLN A 115 -5.40 -0.63 -41.07
C GLN A 115 -6.24 -0.32 -42.33
N ARG A 116 -6.79 0.90 -42.45
CA ARG A 116 -7.51 1.34 -43.66
C ARG A 116 -6.59 1.69 -44.84
N MET A 117 -5.29 1.90 -44.59
CA MET A 117 -4.29 2.18 -45.64
C MET A 117 -3.67 0.91 -46.22
N ILE A 118 -3.76 -0.22 -45.52
CA ILE A 118 -3.24 -1.51 -45.98
C ILE A 118 -4.29 -2.12 -46.92
N LEU A 119 -3.94 -2.24 -48.20
CA LEU A 119 -4.79 -2.93 -49.17
C LEU A 119 -4.83 -4.43 -48.85
N THR A 120 -6.03 -5.00 -48.88
CA THR A 120 -6.22 -6.45 -48.88
C THR A 120 -5.66 -7.06 -50.17
N GLN A 121 -5.40 -8.37 -50.16
CA GLN A 121 -4.94 -9.09 -51.34
C GLN A 121 -5.84 -8.86 -52.57
N LYS A 122 -7.17 -8.84 -52.36
CA LYS A 122 -8.15 -8.60 -53.43
C LYS A 122 -8.04 -7.18 -53.99
N GLU A 123 -7.93 -6.18 -53.13
CA GLU A 123 -7.77 -4.78 -53.55
C GLU A 123 -6.44 -4.58 -54.28
N MET A 124 -5.36 -5.24 -53.82
CA MET A 124 -4.07 -5.23 -54.51
C MET A 124 -4.17 -5.85 -55.91
N GLU A 125 -4.84 -6.99 -56.05
CA GLU A 125 -5.09 -7.62 -57.35
C GLU A 125 -5.93 -6.72 -58.28
N GLU A 126 -6.92 -6.02 -57.75
CA GLU A 126 -7.72 -5.04 -58.51
C GLU A 126 -6.87 -3.83 -58.95
N VAL A 127 -6.01 -3.30 -58.08
CA VAL A 127 -5.07 -2.21 -58.43
C VAL A 127 -4.13 -2.65 -59.55
N VAL A 128 -3.59 -3.87 -59.49
CA VAL A 128 -2.75 -4.44 -60.55
C VAL A 128 -3.53 -4.51 -61.86
N LEU A 129 -4.75 -5.05 -61.85
CA LEU A 129 -5.60 -5.15 -63.03
C LEU A 129 -5.87 -3.77 -63.66
N LYS A 130 -6.23 -2.77 -62.84
CA LYS A 130 -6.48 -1.39 -63.28
C LYS A 130 -5.24 -0.78 -63.95
N ARG A 131 -4.05 -0.97 -63.37
CA ARG A 131 -2.78 -0.49 -63.96
C ARG A 131 -2.51 -1.15 -65.31
N CYS A 132 -2.66 -2.48 -65.42
CA CYS A 132 -2.50 -3.20 -66.68
C CYS A 132 -3.49 -2.70 -67.76
N TRP A 133 -4.74 -2.44 -67.37
CA TRP A 133 -5.74 -1.87 -68.27
C TRP A 133 -5.34 -0.47 -68.75
N LEU A 134 -4.95 0.42 -67.84
CA LEU A 134 -4.51 1.78 -68.20
C LEU A 134 -3.31 1.74 -69.14
N ALA A 135 -2.31 0.92 -68.84
CA ALA A 135 -1.15 0.72 -69.73
C ALA A 135 -1.59 0.27 -71.14
N ARG A 136 -2.49 -0.70 -71.23
CA ARG A 136 -3.02 -1.20 -72.52
C ARG A 136 -3.79 -0.14 -73.29
N TYR A 137 -4.72 0.57 -72.65
CA TYR A 137 -5.55 1.56 -73.33
C TYR A 137 -4.73 2.78 -73.78
N TRP A 138 -3.80 3.26 -72.96
CA TRP A 138 -2.90 4.33 -73.39
C TRP A 138 -1.97 3.90 -74.53
N GLY A 139 -1.51 2.64 -74.51
CA GLY A 139 -0.74 2.09 -75.64
C GLY A 139 -1.54 1.99 -76.93
N LEU A 140 -2.85 1.70 -76.85
CA LEU A 140 -3.75 1.76 -78.01
C LEU A 140 -3.99 3.21 -78.46
N ALA A 141 -4.24 4.12 -77.52
CA ALA A 141 -4.40 5.54 -77.83
C ALA A 141 -3.17 6.10 -78.58
N ALA A 142 -1.97 5.76 -78.12
CA ALA A 142 -0.72 6.13 -78.78
C ALA A 142 -0.63 5.55 -80.20
N LYS A 143 -0.98 4.27 -80.38
CA LYS A 143 -0.97 3.59 -81.70
C LYS A 143 -1.94 4.21 -82.70
N TYR A 144 -3.11 4.67 -82.23
CA TYR A 144 -4.14 5.26 -83.09
C TYR A 144 -4.08 6.80 -83.15
N GLY A 145 -3.08 7.43 -82.53
CA GLY A 145 -2.92 8.89 -82.54
C GLY A 145 -3.98 9.63 -81.72
N ILE A 146 -4.67 8.96 -80.79
CA ILE A 146 -5.65 9.57 -79.89
C ILE A 146 -4.89 10.26 -78.76
N CYS A 147 -5.09 11.58 -78.59
CA CYS A 147 -4.38 12.40 -77.60
C CYS A 147 -2.85 12.20 -77.68
N ALA A 148 -2.29 12.32 -78.88
CA ALA A 148 -0.90 11.99 -79.19
C ALA A 148 0.14 12.76 -78.34
N ASP A 149 -0.22 13.94 -77.86
CA ASP A 149 0.55 14.80 -76.96
C ASP A 149 0.82 14.17 -75.59
N VAL A 150 -0.09 13.30 -75.12
CA VAL A 150 -0.01 12.67 -73.79
C VAL A 150 0.00 11.15 -73.80
N ALA A 151 -0.45 10.52 -74.88
CA ALA A 151 -0.69 9.09 -74.90
C ALA A 151 0.59 8.25 -74.71
N VAL A 152 1.71 8.68 -75.32
CA VAL A 152 3.01 8.00 -75.20
C VAL A 152 3.52 8.08 -73.75
N SER A 153 3.55 9.28 -73.17
CA SER A 153 4.04 9.48 -71.80
C SER A 153 3.17 8.79 -70.75
N LYS A 154 1.84 8.78 -70.94
CA LYS A 154 0.92 8.01 -70.09
C LYS A 154 1.10 6.51 -70.26
N HIS A 155 1.30 6.02 -71.48
CA HIS A 155 1.56 4.61 -71.72
C HIS A 155 2.83 4.15 -71.00
N GLU A 156 3.93 4.89 -71.12
CA GLU A 156 5.20 4.60 -70.44
C GLU A 156 5.04 4.58 -68.92
N TYR A 157 4.41 5.62 -68.35
CA TYR A 157 4.16 5.73 -66.91
C TYR A 157 3.33 4.56 -66.35
N TRP A 158 2.21 4.24 -66.99
CA TRP A 158 1.35 3.15 -66.50
C TRP A 158 1.97 1.78 -66.76
N SER A 159 2.76 1.62 -67.83
CA SER A 159 3.49 0.38 -68.10
C SER A 159 4.61 0.13 -67.09
N SER A 160 5.28 1.18 -66.59
CA SER A 160 6.30 1.02 -65.54
C SER A 160 5.72 0.61 -64.17
N LEU A 161 4.42 0.86 -63.95
CA LEU A 161 3.71 0.51 -62.72
C LEU A 161 2.92 -0.81 -62.81
N ALA A 162 2.73 -1.31 -64.03
CA ALA A 162 2.02 -2.55 -64.30
C ALA A 162 3.01 -3.71 -64.36
N PRO A 163 2.72 -4.87 -63.72
CA PRO A 163 3.48 -6.08 -63.97
C PRO A 163 3.34 -6.51 -65.43
N LEU A 164 4.32 -7.28 -65.91
CA LEU A 164 4.30 -7.74 -67.28
C LEU A 164 3.07 -8.63 -67.49
N PRO A 165 2.26 -8.40 -68.55
CA PRO A 165 1.01 -9.14 -68.74
C PRO A 165 1.18 -10.67 -68.70
N PHE A 166 2.31 -11.18 -69.19
CA PHE A 166 2.59 -12.61 -69.17
C PHE A 166 2.79 -13.14 -67.73
N GLU A 167 3.41 -12.39 -66.83
CA GLU A 167 3.68 -12.82 -65.45
C GLU A 167 2.39 -12.97 -64.65
N VAL A 168 1.45 -12.03 -64.86
CA VAL A 168 0.12 -12.06 -64.23
C VAL A 168 -0.64 -13.30 -64.67
N VAL A 169 -0.63 -13.59 -65.98
CA VAL A 169 -1.33 -14.75 -66.55
C VAL A 169 -0.72 -16.07 -66.07
N VAL A 170 0.61 -16.19 -66.08
CA VAL A 170 1.31 -17.40 -65.62
C VAL A 170 1.07 -17.64 -64.13
N SER A 171 1.14 -16.58 -63.33
CA SER A 171 0.88 -16.65 -61.89
C SER A 171 -0.57 -17.01 -61.57
N ALA A 172 -1.54 -16.44 -62.30
CA ALA A 172 -2.95 -16.82 -62.17
C ALA A 172 -3.19 -18.29 -62.58
N GLY A 173 -2.55 -18.75 -63.66
CA GLY A 173 -2.61 -20.14 -64.10
C GLY A 173 -2.01 -21.10 -63.07
N GLN A 174 -0.88 -20.75 -62.47
CA GLN A 174 -0.24 -21.54 -61.42
C GLN A 174 -1.10 -21.58 -60.14
N LYS A 175 -1.65 -20.44 -59.69
CA LYS A 175 -2.59 -20.39 -58.56
C LYS A 175 -3.84 -21.25 -58.79
N ALA A 176 -4.40 -21.21 -60.01
CA ALA A 176 -5.56 -22.03 -60.36
C ALA A 176 -5.23 -23.53 -60.33
N LYS A 177 -4.03 -23.90 -60.82
CA LYS A 177 -3.51 -25.27 -60.75
C LYS A 177 -3.35 -25.73 -59.30
N GLU A 178 -2.65 -24.96 -58.47
CA GLU A 178 -2.38 -25.29 -57.05
C GLU A 178 -3.66 -25.39 -56.22
N GLY A 179 -4.61 -24.46 -56.40
CA GLY A 179 -5.92 -24.51 -55.71
C GLY A 179 -6.76 -25.74 -56.11
N CYS A 180 -6.58 -26.29 -57.31
CA CYS A 180 -7.22 -27.53 -57.74
C CYS A 180 -6.64 -28.75 -57.00
N TRP A 181 -5.31 -28.81 -56.82
CA TRP A 181 -4.65 -29.87 -56.07
C TRP A 181 -5.01 -29.86 -54.59
N GLU A 182 -5.10 -28.68 -53.98
CA GLU A 182 -5.47 -28.51 -52.58
C GLU A 182 -6.92 -28.92 -52.28
N LYS A 183 -7.87 -28.66 -53.19
CA LYS A 183 -9.25 -29.14 -53.07
C LYS A 183 -9.33 -30.66 -53.22
N ARG A 184 -8.56 -31.23 -54.15
CA ARG A 184 -8.50 -32.68 -54.39
C ARG A 184 -7.90 -33.46 -53.22
N GLN A 185 -6.96 -32.88 -52.48
CA GLN A 185 -6.39 -33.51 -51.28
C GLN A 185 -7.27 -33.39 -50.03
N ARG A 186 -8.17 -32.39 -49.96
CA ARG A 186 -9.10 -32.19 -48.84
C ARG A 186 -10.42 -32.97 -48.93
N GLY A 187 -10.58 -33.84 -49.93
CA GLY A 187 -11.71 -34.78 -49.99
C GLY A 187 -13.10 -34.13 -49.94
N GLN A 188 -13.35 -33.16 -50.81
CA GLN A 188 -14.70 -32.81 -51.26
C GLN A 188 -14.90 -33.29 -52.68
#